data_AF-A0A971H5T5-F1
#
_entry.id   AF-A0A971H5T5-F1
#
_cell.length_a   1.000
_cell.length_b   1.000
_cell.length_c   1.000
_cell.angle_alpha   90.00
_cell.angle_beta   90.00
_cell.angle_gamma   90.00
#
_symmetry.space_group_name_H-M   'P 1'
#
loop_
_entity.id
_entity.type
_entity.pdbx_description
1 polymer ?
#
loop_
_entity_poly.entity_id
_entity_poly.type
_entity_poly.pdbx_seq_one_letter_code
_entity_poly.pdbx_strand_id
1 'polypeptide(L)' 'MAKEHFVRNKPHLNIGTIGHIDHGKTTLTAAITKTLARKNESDFT' A
#
# COMPACT_ATOMS: atom_id res chain seq x y z
N MET A 1 1.99 16.37 -16.75
CA MET A 1 3.12 15.45 -16.95
C MET A 1 2.55 14.07 -17.18
N ALA A 2 2.93 13.39 -18.26
CA ALA A 2 2.46 12.01 -18.47
C ALA A 2 2.97 11.15 -17.32
N LYS A 3 2.11 10.36 -16.67
CA LYS A 3 2.55 9.36 -15.69
C LYS A 3 3.54 8.44 -16.39
N GLU A 4 4.71 8.25 -15.79
CA GLU A 4 5.69 7.30 -16.31
C GLU A 4 5.05 5.91 -16.41
N HIS A 5 5.46 5.15 -17.43
CA HIS A 5 4.99 3.78 -17.60
C HIS A 5 5.52 2.91 -16.45
N PHE A 6 4.63 2.41 -15.59
CA PHE A 6 5.02 1.59 -14.46
C PHE A 6 5.60 0.25 -14.93
N VAL A 7 6.89 0.02 -14.65
CA VAL A 7 7.59 -1.21 -15.02
C VAL A 7 7.51 -2.22 -13.86
N ARG A 8 6.86 -3.37 -14.10
CA ARG A 8 6.62 -4.43 -13.10
C ARG A 8 7.81 -5.38 -12.92
N ASN A 9 8.99 -4.84 -12.57
CA ASN A 9 10.19 -5.67 -12.39
C ASN A 9 10.28 -6.36 -11.02
N LYS A 10 9.53 -5.87 -10.02
CA LYS A 10 9.49 -6.45 -8.68
C LYS A 10 8.44 -7.56 -8.60
N PRO A 11 8.63 -8.59 -7.75
CA PRO A 11 7.59 -9.58 -7.47
C PRO A 11 6.29 -8.88 -7.05
N HIS A 12 5.19 -9.25 -7.70
CA HIS A 12 3.88 -8.67 -7.46
C HIS A 12 3.00 -9.65 -6.68
N LEU A 13 2.27 -9.16 -5.69
CA LEU A 13 1.35 -9.96 -4.88
C LEU A 13 -0.01 -9.28 -4.81
N ASN A 14 -1.07 -10.05 -5.08
CA ASN A 14 -2.45 -9.60 -4.90
C ASN A 14 -2.90 -9.91 -3.47
N ILE A 15 -3.21 -8.89 -2.68
CA ILE A 15 -3.67 -9.03 -1.29
C ILE A 15 -4.89 -8.16 -1.00
N GLY A 16 -5.59 -8.46 0.09
CA GLY A 16 -6.68 -7.64 0.61
C GLY A 16 -6.84 -7.79 2.13
N THR A 17 -7.43 -6.79 2.77
CA THR A 17 -7.70 -6.80 4.22
C THR A 17 -9.18 -7.12 4.47
N ILE A 18 -9.48 -8.25 5.13
CA ILE A 18 -10.84 -8.75 5.41
C ILE A 18 -11.11 -8.86 6.92
N GLY A 19 -12.39 -8.93 7.34
CA GLY A 19 -12.78 -9.05 8.76
C GLY A 19 -14.05 -8.29 9.16
N HIS A 20 -14.43 -8.40 10.44
CA HIS A 20 -15.65 -7.81 11.02
C HIS A 20 -15.65 -6.27 11.03
N ILE A 21 -16.84 -5.64 11.07
CA ILE A 21 -16.97 -4.18 11.20
C ILE A 21 -16.21 -3.68 12.43
N ASP A 22 -15.66 -2.47 12.36
CA ASP A 22 -14.89 -1.81 13.41
C ASP A 22 -13.57 -2.48 13.86
N HIS A 23 -13.15 -3.57 13.22
CA HIS A 23 -11.83 -4.19 13.49
C HIS A 23 -10.66 -3.49 12.77
N GLY A 24 -10.85 -2.25 12.31
CA GLY A 24 -9.75 -1.41 11.84
C GLY A 24 -9.11 -1.80 10.50
N LYS A 25 -9.81 -2.50 9.60
CA LYS A 25 -9.27 -2.87 8.27
C LYS A 25 -8.72 -1.66 7.50
N THR A 26 -9.51 -0.59 7.39
CA THR A 26 -9.10 0.67 6.73
C THR A 26 -7.92 1.34 7.44
N THR A 27 -7.95 1.38 8.78
CA THR A 27 -6.86 1.93 9.60
C THR A 27 -5.56 1.16 9.40
N LEU A 28 -5.62 -0.18 9.35
CA LEU A 28 -4.47 -1.03 9.11
C LEU A 28 -3.89 -0.81 7.71
N THR A 29 -4.73 -0.75 6.67
CA THR A 29 -4.27 -0.46 5.30
C THR A 29 -3.54 0.89 5.23
N ALA A 30 -4.08 1.95 5.86
CA ALA A 30 -3.42 3.25 5.92
C ALA A 30 -2.11 3.24 6.73
N ALA A 31 -2.05 2.45 7.81
CA ALA A 31 -0.85 2.32 8.62
C ALA A 31 0.27 1.59 7.87
N ILE A 32 -0.05 0.56 7.07
CA ILE A 32 0.92 -0.16 6.24
C ILE A 32 1.59 0.79 5.24
N THR A 33 0.80 1.53 4.45
CA THR A 33 1.34 2.45 3.43
C THR A 33 2.15 3.58 4.06
N LYS A 34 1.66 4.19 5.15
CA LYS A 34 2.39 5.24 5.88
C LYS A 34 3.72 4.73 6.48
N THR A 35 3.75 3.50 6.98
CA THR A 35 4.95 2.93 7.60
C THR A 35 6.03 2.62 6.56
N LEU A 36 5.66 2.04 5.42
CA LEU A 36 6.61 1.75 4.34
C LEU A 36 7.16 3.05 3.74
N ALA A 37 6.34 4.09 3.62
CA ALA A 37 6.83 5.38 3.16
C ALA A 37 7.80 6.05 4.13
N ARG A 38 7.56 5.93 5.45
CA ARG A 38 8.54 6.38 6.47
C ARG A 38 9.88 5.66 6.39
N LYS A 39 9.91 4.43 5.86
CA LYS A 39 11.14 3.67 5.62
C LYS A 39 11.77 3.94 4.26
N ASN A 40 11.20 4.84 3.45
CA ASN A 40 11.57 5.05 2.05
C ASN A 40 11.42 3.78 1.18
N GLU A 41 10.52 2.87 1.56
CA GLU A 41 10.23 1.65 0.81
C GLU A 41 9.02 1.80 -0.14
N SER A 42 8.22 2.85 0.02
CA SER A 42 7.08 3.19 -0.83
C SER A 42 6.79 4.68 -0.88
N ASP A 43 6.09 5.15 -1.89
CA ASP A 43 5.57 6.52 -1.91
C ASP A 43 4.22 6.61 -1.16
N PHE A 44 3.99 7.73 -0.46
CA PHE A 44 2.72 8.06 0.18
C PHE A 44 2.34 9.48 -0.24
N THR A 45 1.53 9.59 -1.29
CA THR A 45 1.04 10.83 -1.89
C THR A 45 -0.44 10.77 -2.18
#